data_AF-A0A847SBJ7-F1
#
_entry.id   AF-A0A847SBJ7-F1
#
_cell.length_a   1.000
_cell.length_b   1.000
_cell.length_c   1.000
_cell.angle_alpha   90.00
_cell.angle_beta   90.00
_cell.angle_gamma   90.00
#
_symmetry.space_group_name_H-M   'P 1'
#
loop_
_entity.id
_entity.type
_entity.pdbx_description
1 polymer ?
#
loop_
_entity_poly.entity_id
_entity_poly.type
_entity_poly.pdbx_seq_one_letter_code
_entity_poly.pdbx_strand_id
1 'polypeptide(L)'
;MEIMNPEIDYAAECDSLRAAYVRAHPQQRLKVIMQRIAQQEIGATRLVTMVSAVEALARSLVVNSVAAKTNQKLDIEGAYKKFRNGKPEDMVRMVLEHYDKGDPGLFFQGDTWDLFRLAVDFRNLIVHECTFLGQDKYPALIWACEEVLNALKEVAGLKS
;
A
#
# COMPACT_ATOMS: atom_id res chain seq x y z
N MET A 1 -31.16 16.35 -10.76
CA MET A 1 -31.00 16.50 -9.29
C MET A 1 -29.55 16.88 -9.08
N GLU A 2 -29.27 18.17 -8.87
CA GLU A 2 -27.91 18.64 -8.66
C GLU A 2 -27.54 18.41 -7.19
N ILE A 3 -26.83 17.32 -6.92
CA ILE A 3 -26.25 17.04 -5.62
C ILE A 3 -24.87 17.71 -5.60
N MET A 4 -24.83 19.03 -5.67
CA MET A 4 -23.60 19.78 -5.45
C MET A 4 -23.83 20.71 -4.28
N ASN A 5 -23.17 20.41 -3.15
CA ASN A 5 -23.05 21.37 -2.07
C ASN A 5 -22.01 22.43 -2.50
N PRO A 6 -22.39 23.70 -2.72
CA PRO A 6 -21.48 24.75 -3.17
C PRO A 6 -20.48 25.19 -2.09
N GLU A 7 -20.66 24.75 -0.83
CA GLU A 7 -19.76 25.08 0.29
C GLU A 7 -18.57 24.13 0.43
N ILE A 8 -18.56 23.00 -0.29
CA ILE A 8 -17.47 22.02 -0.22
C ILE A 8 -16.46 22.33 -1.32
N ASP A 9 -15.23 22.67 -0.93
CA ASP A 9 -14.10 22.62 -1.84
C ASP A 9 -13.65 21.15 -2.00
N TYR A 10 -14.23 20.47 -3.00
CA TYR A 10 -13.97 19.06 -3.29
C TYR A 10 -12.49 18.75 -3.58
N ALA A 11 -11.72 19.73 -4.08
CA ALA A 11 -10.29 19.56 -4.30
C ALA A 11 -9.53 19.61 -2.95
N ALA A 12 -9.89 20.56 -2.07
CA ALA A 12 -9.32 20.68 -0.74
C ALA A 12 -9.60 19.46 0.15
N GLU A 13 -10.75 18.79 0.00
CA GLU A 13 -11.09 17.58 0.77
C GLU A 13 -10.11 16.42 0.53
N CYS A 14 -9.71 16.20 -0.73
CA CYS A 14 -8.72 15.17 -1.03
C CYS A 14 -7.34 15.52 -0.48
N ASP A 15 -6.98 16.79 -0.53
CA ASP A 15 -5.67 17.26 -0.07
C ASP A 15 -5.56 17.31 1.46
N SER A 16 -6.65 17.62 2.16
CA SER A 16 -6.73 17.56 3.62
C SER A 16 -6.53 16.12 4.13
N LEU A 17 -7.22 15.15 3.52
CA LEU A 17 -7.03 13.73 3.81
C LEU A 17 -5.60 13.27 3.54
N ARG A 18 -5.02 13.67 2.41
CA ARG A 18 -3.62 13.35 2.07
C ARG A 18 -2.64 13.93 3.09
N ALA A 19 -2.81 15.19 3.48
CA ALA A 19 -1.92 15.84 4.44
C ALA A 19 -1.90 15.12 5.80
N ALA A 20 -3.06 14.66 6.28
CA ALA A 20 -3.16 13.85 7.49
C ALA A 20 -2.39 12.52 7.35
N TYR A 21 -2.49 11.87 6.20
CA TYR A 21 -1.82 10.59 5.95
C TYR A 21 -0.31 10.69 5.75
N VAL A 22 0.17 11.76 5.12
CA VAL A 22 1.60 12.01 4.88
C VAL A 22 2.36 12.13 6.20
N ARG A 23 1.76 12.82 7.17
CA ARG A 23 2.38 13.10 8.48
C ARG A 23 2.18 11.99 9.49
N ALA A 24 1.35 10.99 9.19
CA ALA A 24 1.11 9.88 10.09
C ALA A 24 2.31 8.92 10.13
N HIS A 25 2.70 8.52 11.33
CA HIS A 25 3.73 7.51 11.54
C HIS A 25 3.27 6.15 10.96
N PRO A 26 4.18 5.28 10.46
CA PRO A 26 3.81 3.98 9.89
C PRO A 26 2.93 3.12 10.81
N GLN A 27 3.18 3.15 12.13
CA GLN A 27 2.35 2.49 13.13
C GLN A 27 0.89 2.98 13.15
N GLN A 28 0.65 4.29 12.94
CA GLN A 28 -0.70 4.85 12.86
C GLN A 28 -1.38 4.45 11.54
N ARG A 29 -0.62 4.43 10.45
CA ARG A 29 -1.10 3.97 9.14
C ARG A 29 -1.50 2.50 9.17
N LEU A 30 -0.71 1.65 9.83
CA LEU A 30 -1.02 0.25 10.03
C LEU A 30 -2.37 0.05 10.73
N LYS A 31 -2.69 0.83 11.78
CA LYS A 31 -4.00 0.74 12.46
C LYS A 31 -5.17 0.95 11.50
N VAL A 32 -5.09 1.98 10.65
CA VAL A 32 -6.14 2.26 9.64
C VAL A 32 -6.22 1.14 8.60
N ILE A 33 -5.07 0.62 8.16
CA ILE A 33 -5.00 -0.52 7.24
C ILE A 33 -5.70 -1.74 7.85
N MET A 34 -5.40 -2.09 9.10
CA MET A 34 -6.01 -3.24 9.78
C MET A 34 -7.52 -3.05 9.97
N GLN A 35 -7.99 -1.84 10.25
CA GLN A 35 -9.43 -1.54 10.30
C GLN A 35 -10.13 -1.76 8.95
N ARG A 36 -9.47 -1.42 7.83
CA ARG A 36 -10.00 -1.68 6.48
C ARG A 36 -10.01 -3.17 6.14
N ILE A 37 -8.93 -3.88 6.45
CA ILE A 37 -8.83 -5.33 6.26
C ILE A 37 -9.85 -6.08 7.13
N ALA A 38 -10.24 -5.56 8.29
CA ALA A 38 -11.28 -6.20 9.12
C ALA A 38 -12.69 -6.15 8.50
N GLN A 39 -12.90 -5.35 7.44
CA GLN A 39 -14.17 -5.33 6.71
C GLN A 39 -14.34 -6.63 5.92
N GLN A 40 -15.52 -7.25 6.04
CA GLN A 40 -15.84 -8.57 5.45
C GLN A 40 -16.16 -8.46 3.94
N GLU A 41 -15.24 -7.89 3.17
CA GLU A 41 -15.33 -7.83 1.72
C GLU A 41 -14.92 -9.16 1.07
N ILE A 42 -15.46 -9.45 -0.11
CA ILE A 42 -15.17 -10.66 -0.88
C ILE A 42 -14.75 -10.33 -2.32
N GLY A 43 -14.08 -11.28 -2.99
CA GLY A 43 -13.75 -11.20 -4.41
C GLY A 43 -12.89 -9.98 -4.79
N ALA A 44 -13.28 -9.28 -5.84
CA ALA A 44 -12.54 -8.15 -6.41
C ALA A 44 -12.25 -7.05 -5.40
N THR A 45 -13.26 -6.63 -4.61
CA THR A 45 -13.10 -5.58 -3.61
C THR A 45 -12.06 -5.98 -2.57
N ARG A 46 -12.11 -7.22 -2.09
CA ARG A 46 -11.13 -7.73 -1.14
C ARG A 46 -9.72 -7.71 -1.70
N LEU A 47 -9.52 -8.14 -2.95
CA LEU A 47 -8.21 -8.11 -3.59
C LEU A 47 -7.67 -6.68 -3.72
N VAL A 48 -8.50 -5.73 -4.16
CA VAL A 48 -8.14 -4.31 -4.27
C VAL A 48 -7.73 -3.75 -2.89
N THR A 49 -8.51 -4.05 -1.85
CA THR A 49 -8.22 -3.64 -0.46
C THR A 49 -6.88 -4.22 0.01
N MET A 50 -6.60 -5.49 -0.25
CA MET A 50 -5.35 -6.15 0.16
C MET A 50 -4.12 -5.59 -0.54
N VAL A 51 -4.16 -5.39 -1.86
CA VAL A 51 -3.06 -4.74 -2.60
C VAL A 51 -2.84 -3.31 -2.09
N SER A 52 -3.93 -2.57 -1.87
CA SER A 52 -3.88 -1.20 -1.37
C SER A 52 -3.31 -1.12 0.05
N ALA A 53 -3.55 -2.13 0.89
CA ALA A 53 -2.97 -2.23 2.22
C ALA A 53 -1.44 -2.37 2.17
N VAL A 54 -0.93 -3.30 1.34
CA VAL A 54 0.52 -3.47 1.12
C VAL A 54 1.14 -2.18 0.60
N GLU A 55 0.55 -1.59 -0.44
CA GLU A 55 1.01 -0.35 -1.05
C GLU A 55 1.05 0.82 -0.05
N ALA A 56 -0.01 0.98 0.74
CA ALA A 56 -0.12 2.05 1.73
C ALA A 56 0.91 1.91 2.86
N LEU A 57 1.16 0.69 3.35
CA LEU A 57 2.17 0.46 4.37
C LEU A 57 3.59 0.65 3.81
N ALA A 58 3.90 0.03 2.68
CA ALA A 58 5.21 0.12 2.04
C ALA A 58 5.56 1.58 1.73
N ARG A 59 4.63 2.35 1.14
CA ARG A 59 4.83 3.79 0.90
C ARG A 59 5.08 4.55 2.19
N SER A 60 4.31 4.29 3.24
CA SER A 60 4.50 4.97 4.54
C SER A 60 5.90 4.71 5.11
N LEU A 61 6.38 3.47 5.03
CA LEU A 61 7.73 3.09 5.46
C LEU A 61 8.82 3.78 4.64
N VAL A 62 8.72 3.74 3.30
CA VAL A 62 9.69 4.40 2.40
C VAL A 62 9.73 5.90 2.62
N VAL A 63 8.57 6.55 2.71
CA VAL A 63 8.48 8.01 2.89
C VAL A 63 9.13 8.43 4.22
N ASN A 64 8.85 7.71 5.30
CA ASN A 64 9.45 7.99 6.60
C ASN A 64 10.95 7.68 6.62
N SER A 65 11.41 6.58 6.01
CA SER A 65 12.83 6.24 5.98
C SER A 65 13.65 7.26 5.19
N VAL A 66 13.10 7.76 4.08
CA VAL A 66 13.74 8.78 3.24
C VAL A 66 13.77 10.12 3.96
N ALA A 67 12.66 10.56 4.57
CA ALA A 67 12.60 11.82 5.29
C ALA A 67 13.47 11.82 6.56
N ALA A 68 13.69 10.65 7.18
CA ALA A 68 14.56 10.53 8.36
C ALA A 68 16.07 10.58 8.02
N LYS A 69 16.46 10.39 6.75
CA LYS A 69 17.88 10.44 6.35
C LYS A 69 18.37 11.89 6.36
N THR A 70 19.24 12.22 7.31
CA THR A 70 19.84 13.56 7.49
C THR A 70 20.55 14.12 6.26
N ASN A 71 21.02 13.25 5.36
CA ASN A 71 21.73 13.64 4.14
C ASN A 71 20.80 13.93 2.95
N GLN A 72 19.49 13.72 3.09
CA GLN A 72 18.52 14.06 2.05
C GLN A 72 17.85 15.41 2.37
N LYS A 73 17.78 16.30 1.38
CA LYS A 73 17.09 17.60 1.48
C LYS A 73 15.56 17.50 1.38
N LEU A 74 14.98 16.31 1.58
CA LEU A 74 13.54 16.09 1.44
C LEU A 74 12.91 15.99 2.83
N ASP A 75 11.98 16.88 3.12
CA ASP A 75 11.03 16.72 4.23
C ASP A 75 10.01 15.61 3.89
N ILE A 76 9.14 15.29 4.86
CA ILE A 76 8.13 14.23 4.72
C ILE A 76 7.20 14.46 3.52
N GLU A 77 6.89 15.71 3.21
CA GLU A 77 6.00 16.09 2.11
C GLU A 77 6.69 15.95 0.75
N GLY A 78 7.95 16.37 0.65
CA GLY A 78 8.80 16.16 -0.52
C GLY A 78 9.06 14.68 -0.80
N ALA A 79 9.33 13.90 0.25
CA ALA A 79 9.45 12.45 0.17
C ALA A 79 8.15 11.82 -0.33
N TYR A 80 7.00 12.20 0.23
CA TYR A 80 5.70 11.71 -0.26
C TYR A 80 5.43 12.08 -1.72
N LYS A 81 5.67 13.34 -2.13
CA LYS A 81 5.50 13.77 -3.53
C LYS A 81 6.35 12.94 -4.49
N LYS A 82 7.55 12.54 -4.08
CA LYS A 82 8.43 11.66 -4.87
C LYS A 82 7.89 10.25 -5.03
N PHE A 83 7.27 9.66 -3.99
CA PHE A 83 6.88 8.24 -3.97
C PHE A 83 5.37 7.97 -4.12
N ARG A 84 4.52 9.00 -4.14
CA ARG A 84 3.05 8.83 -4.21
C ARG A 84 2.55 8.04 -5.41
N ASN A 85 3.25 8.10 -6.54
CA ASN A 85 2.88 7.42 -7.77
C ASN A 85 3.77 6.19 -8.05
N GLY A 86 4.59 5.77 -7.07
CA GLY A 86 5.43 4.58 -7.20
C GLY A 86 4.60 3.30 -7.20
N LYS A 87 5.05 2.28 -7.92
CA LYS A 87 4.39 0.98 -7.97
C LYS A 87 4.55 0.25 -6.62
N PRO A 88 3.54 -0.52 -6.18
CA PRO A 88 3.63 -1.29 -4.93
C PRO A 88 4.90 -2.14 -4.83
N GLU A 89 5.28 -2.79 -5.93
CA GLU A 89 6.43 -3.69 -6.02
C GLU A 89 7.74 -2.94 -5.77
N ASP A 90 7.86 -1.74 -6.33
CA ASP A 90 9.01 -0.87 -6.13
C ASP A 90 9.07 -0.42 -4.66
N MET A 91 7.93 -0.07 -4.06
CA MET A 91 7.88 0.31 -2.65
C MET A 91 8.31 -0.83 -1.73
N VAL A 92 7.83 -2.06 -1.99
CA VAL A 92 8.22 -3.25 -1.20
C VAL A 92 9.72 -3.50 -1.33
N ARG A 93 10.28 -3.45 -2.55
CA ARG A 93 11.72 -3.59 -2.78
C ARG A 93 12.52 -2.55 -2.00
N MET A 94 12.10 -1.29 -2.05
CA MET A 94 12.76 -0.20 -1.30
C MET A 94 12.69 -0.38 0.22
N VAL A 95 11.60 -0.95 0.76
CA VAL A 95 11.53 -1.31 2.18
C VAL A 95 12.52 -2.43 2.50
N LEU A 96 12.53 -3.51 1.74
CA LEU A 96 13.44 -4.64 2.01
C LEU A 96 14.91 -4.22 1.90
N GLU A 97 15.27 -3.39 0.93
CA GLU A 97 16.59 -2.79 0.81
C GLU A 97 16.94 -1.92 2.02
N HIS A 98 15.98 -1.09 2.49
CA HIS A 98 16.21 -0.24 3.67
C HIS A 98 16.50 -1.05 4.95
N TYR A 99 15.94 -2.25 5.08
CA TYR A 99 16.10 -3.14 6.23
C TYR A 99 17.10 -4.29 5.98
N ASP A 100 17.97 -4.16 4.97
CA ASP A 100 19.02 -5.13 4.61
C ASP A 100 18.49 -6.57 4.41
N LYS A 101 17.29 -6.70 3.83
CA LYS A 101 16.65 -7.99 3.51
C LYS A 101 16.89 -8.46 2.07
N GLY A 102 17.39 -7.59 1.21
CA GLY A 102 17.78 -7.92 -0.16
C GLY A 102 16.62 -7.99 -1.15
N ASP A 103 16.77 -8.81 -2.19
CA ASP A 103 15.80 -8.92 -3.28
C ASP A 103 14.51 -9.63 -2.84
N PRO A 104 13.32 -9.09 -3.17
CA PRO A 104 12.04 -9.72 -2.82
C PRO A 104 11.90 -11.18 -3.29
N GLY A 105 12.43 -11.54 -4.46
CA GLY A 105 12.35 -12.90 -5.00
C GLY A 105 13.23 -13.91 -4.28
N LEU A 106 14.22 -13.43 -3.50
CA LEU A 106 15.03 -14.27 -2.60
C LEU A 106 14.51 -14.26 -1.16
N PHE A 107 13.91 -13.13 -0.75
CA PHE A 107 13.39 -12.94 0.60
C PHE A 107 12.07 -13.68 0.82
N PHE A 108 11.13 -13.57 -0.12
CA PHE A 108 9.86 -14.29 -0.06
C PHE A 108 10.03 -15.72 -0.58
N GLN A 109 9.48 -16.69 0.15
CA GLN A 109 9.58 -18.10 -0.20
C GLN A 109 8.49 -18.50 -1.23
N GLY A 110 8.80 -19.51 -2.04
CA GLY A 110 7.86 -20.06 -3.02
C GLY A 110 7.35 -19.01 -4.00
N ASP A 111 6.05 -19.06 -4.31
CA ASP A 111 5.42 -18.19 -5.31
C ASP A 111 4.90 -16.86 -4.73
N THR A 112 5.15 -16.56 -3.44
CA THR A 112 4.56 -15.40 -2.75
C THR A 112 4.83 -14.09 -3.49
N TRP A 113 6.08 -13.85 -3.90
CA TRP A 113 6.40 -12.61 -4.60
C TRP A 113 5.73 -12.53 -5.97
N ASP A 114 5.73 -13.63 -6.72
CA ASP A 114 5.16 -13.68 -8.08
C ASP A 114 3.63 -13.56 -8.05
N LEU A 115 2.98 -14.19 -7.08
CA LEU A 115 1.55 -14.03 -6.82
C LEU A 115 1.19 -12.62 -6.37
N PHE A 116 2.03 -11.96 -5.58
CA PHE A 116 1.83 -10.54 -5.23
C PHE A 116 1.94 -9.64 -6.46
N ARG A 117 2.94 -9.84 -7.32
CA ARG A 117 3.06 -9.10 -8.61
C ARG A 117 1.81 -9.29 -9.46
N LEU A 118 1.34 -10.54 -9.59
CA LEU A 118 0.11 -10.85 -10.30
C LEU A 118 -1.13 -10.19 -9.66
N ALA A 119 -1.20 -10.12 -8.32
CA ALA A 119 -2.26 -9.42 -7.61
C ALA A 119 -2.29 -7.92 -7.92
N VAL A 120 -1.12 -7.29 -8.06
CA VAL A 120 -1.01 -5.87 -8.48
C VAL A 120 -1.56 -5.68 -9.89
N ASP A 121 -1.15 -6.52 -10.83
CA ASP A 121 -1.64 -6.46 -12.23
C ASP A 121 -3.15 -6.65 -12.29
N PHE A 122 -3.67 -7.63 -11.56
CA PHE A 122 -5.10 -7.90 -11.48
C PHE A 122 -5.90 -6.76 -10.83
N ARG A 123 -5.38 -6.14 -9.77
CA ARG A 123 -5.98 -4.93 -9.19
C ARG A 123 -6.08 -3.82 -10.23
N ASN A 124 -5.05 -3.64 -11.06
CA ASN A 124 -5.06 -2.61 -12.11
C ASN A 124 -6.12 -2.90 -13.17
N LEU A 125 -6.25 -4.16 -13.62
CA LEU A 125 -7.32 -4.56 -14.54
C LEU A 125 -8.71 -4.31 -13.94
N ILE A 126 -8.95 -4.75 -12.70
CA ILE A 126 -10.23 -4.55 -12.01
C ILE A 126 -10.58 -3.05 -11.94
N VAL A 127 -9.62 -2.21 -11.53
CA VAL A 127 -9.85 -0.77 -11.29
C VAL A 127 -9.97 0.03 -12.59
N HIS A 128 -9.15 -0.27 -13.60
CA HIS A 128 -9.07 0.55 -14.82
C HIS A 128 -9.92 0.03 -15.97
N GLU A 129 -10.19 -1.26 -16.02
CA GLU A 129 -10.96 -1.89 -17.10
C GLU A 129 -12.36 -2.34 -16.64
N CYS A 130 -12.68 -2.16 -15.35
CA CYS A 130 -13.98 -2.55 -14.78
C CYS A 130 -14.31 -4.03 -15.05
N THR A 131 -13.28 -4.89 -14.96
CA THR A 131 -13.39 -6.32 -15.27
C THR A 131 -13.52 -7.18 -14.00
N PHE A 132 -13.84 -8.46 -14.18
CA PHE A 132 -13.90 -9.46 -13.12
C PHE A 132 -12.86 -10.56 -13.32
N LEU A 133 -12.53 -11.26 -12.24
CA LEU A 133 -11.67 -12.44 -12.28
C LEU A 133 -12.48 -13.68 -11.96
N GLY A 134 -11.99 -14.84 -12.43
CA GLY A 134 -12.47 -16.13 -11.95
C GLY A 134 -12.32 -16.21 -10.43
N GLN A 135 -13.37 -16.72 -9.76
CA GLN A 135 -13.43 -16.78 -8.29
C GLN A 135 -12.31 -17.65 -7.69
N ASP A 136 -11.80 -18.60 -8.47
CA ASP A 136 -10.69 -19.50 -8.15
C ASP A 136 -9.35 -18.78 -7.94
N LYS A 137 -9.19 -17.57 -8.51
CA LYS A 137 -7.92 -16.83 -8.45
C LYS A 137 -7.74 -16.05 -7.15
N TYR A 138 -8.82 -15.58 -6.53
CA TYR A 138 -8.75 -14.67 -5.38
C TYR A 138 -7.99 -15.24 -4.16
N PRO A 139 -8.18 -16.50 -3.74
CA PRO A 139 -7.56 -17.00 -2.51
C PRO A 139 -6.04 -16.90 -2.51
N ALA A 140 -5.36 -17.36 -3.57
CA ALA A 140 -3.90 -17.35 -3.66
C ALA A 140 -3.33 -15.92 -3.73
N LEU A 141 -4.00 -15.03 -4.46
CA LEU A 141 -3.58 -13.63 -4.61
C LEU A 141 -3.74 -12.83 -3.31
N ILE A 142 -4.86 -13.04 -2.61
CA ILE A 142 -5.12 -12.43 -1.30
C ILE A 142 -4.10 -12.93 -0.28
N TRP A 143 -3.87 -14.25 -0.23
CA TRP A 143 -2.87 -14.84 0.67
C TRP A 143 -1.48 -14.24 0.43
N ALA A 144 -1.03 -14.12 -0.82
CA ALA A 144 0.26 -13.50 -1.12
C ALA A 144 0.35 -12.04 -0.64
N CYS A 145 -0.73 -11.27 -0.77
CA CYS A 145 -0.78 -9.91 -0.22
C CYS A 145 -0.71 -9.89 1.31
N GLU A 146 -1.34 -10.85 1.99
CA GLU A 146 -1.29 -11.00 3.45
C GLU A 146 0.14 -11.33 3.91
N GLU A 147 0.82 -12.26 3.24
CA GLU A 147 2.22 -12.62 3.54
C GLU A 147 3.16 -11.43 3.34
N VAL A 148 3.03 -10.69 2.24
CA VAL A 148 3.84 -9.49 2.00
C VAL A 148 3.54 -8.43 3.07
N LEU A 149 2.27 -8.20 3.42
CA LEU A 149 1.90 -7.23 4.46
C LEU A 149 2.49 -7.64 5.83
N ASN A 150 2.43 -8.91 6.18
CA ASN A 150 2.99 -9.44 7.43
C ASN A 150 4.51 -9.27 7.47
N ALA A 151 5.21 -9.61 6.39
CA ALA A 151 6.65 -9.40 6.31
C ALA A 151 7.02 -7.92 6.45
N LEU A 152 6.29 -6.99 5.81
CA LEU A 152 6.53 -5.55 5.97
C LEU A 152 6.36 -5.09 7.43
N LYS A 153 5.38 -5.64 8.15
CA LYS A 153 5.20 -5.35 9.58
C LYS A 153 6.38 -5.87 10.40
N GLU A 154 6.80 -7.09 10.15
CA GLU A 154 7.90 -7.74 10.87
C GLU A 154 9.23 -7.04 10.67
N VAL A 155 9.62 -6.76 9.42
CA VAL A 155 10.90 -6.10 9.13
C VAL A 155 10.96 -4.69 9.71
N ALA A 156 9.82 -3.99 9.77
CA ALA A 156 9.72 -2.65 10.35
C ALA A 156 9.45 -2.65 11.87
N GLY A 157 9.35 -3.81 12.52
CA GLY A 157 9.08 -3.92 13.96
C GLY A 157 7.73 -3.34 14.39
N LEU A 158 6.74 -3.30 13.49
CA LEU A 158 5.41 -2.74 13.77
C LEU A 158 4.53 -3.77 14.49
N LYS A 159 3.72 -3.29 15.45
CA LYS A 159 2.81 -4.15 16.22
C LYS A 159 1.39 -4.08 15.65
N SER A 160 0.72 -5.24 15.57
CA SER A 160 -0.71 -5.32 15.21
C SER A 160 -1.57 -4.85 16.38
#